data_AF-A0A6S7IJF0-F1
#
_entry.id   AF-A0A6S7IJF0-F1
#
_cell.length_a   1.000
_cell.length_b   1.000
_cell.length_c   1.000
_cell.angle_alpha   90.00
_cell.angle_beta   90.00
_cell.angle_gamma   90.00
#
_symmetry.space_group_name_H-M   'P 1'
#
loop_
_entity.id
_entity.type
_entity.pdbx_description
1 polymer ?
#
loop_
_entity_poly.entity_id
_entity_poly.type
_entity_poly.pdbx_seq_one_letter_code
_entity_poly.pdbx_strand_id
1 'polypeptide(L)'
;MVDEELRVLRDIVVQDYSELSICDLCIERSGRYDMVFLKLNDKFHEMMLKITEIKRSQIFNKLWAKYGEKLKDEVVTMEIIFNKIWSRICDKLKSINQKFLDGKMQLKKVDKFLNMFNKTDYDALEEEFMLLSRYFNSQTQLGEATKKLGVSIKKVKSYKQLFDAWQAAQAIEELQKVMGLEGDFSEVQNIKEIIGGKFERQAINSVSDNLVRAGELLKDIDPKRRSCLTTFTECFDLVTWLRESIKDEQELKVFVDLAMISAGEDDMEIDRISCMHTSCLGFGSLIFGYRTDHGFNELMRLCEPVWQAVDADPGLDEKL
;
A
#
# COMPACT_ATOMS: atom_id res chain seq x y z
N MET A 1 -29.70 3.60 -34.95
CA MET A 1 -28.99 4.66 -35.67
C MET A 1 -27.55 4.62 -35.18
N VAL A 2 -26.60 4.32 -36.07
CA VAL A 2 -25.18 4.47 -35.76
C VAL A 2 -24.89 5.96 -35.78
N ASP A 3 -24.27 6.47 -34.74
CA ASP A 3 -23.85 7.86 -34.65
C ASP A 3 -22.91 8.20 -35.82
N GLU A 4 -23.26 9.19 -36.62
CA GLU A 4 -22.50 9.61 -37.80
C GLU A 4 -21.08 10.03 -37.43
N GLU A 5 -20.86 10.59 -36.24
CA GLU A 5 -19.53 10.98 -35.77
C GLU A 5 -18.67 9.77 -35.39
N LEU A 6 -19.26 8.74 -34.78
CA LEU A 6 -18.54 7.48 -34.50
C LEU A 6 -18.22 6.70 -35.78
N ARG A 7 -19.10 6.80 -36.78
CA ARG A 7 -18.88 6.20 -38.09
C ARG A 7 -17.74 6.89 -38.83
N VAL A 8 -17.74 8.23 -38.86
CA VAL A 8 -16.64 9.03 -39.43
C VAL A 8 -15.31 8.70 -38.72
N LEU A 9 -15.30 8.61 -37.39
CA LEU A 9 -14.09 8.22 -36.65
C LEU A 9 -13.61 6.80 -36.98
N ARG A 10 -14.53 5.84 -37.16
CA ARG A 10 -14.18 4.47 -37.54
C ARG A 10 -13.55 4.42 -38.93
N ASP A 11 -14.12 5.13 -39.89
CA ASP A 11 -13.65 5.16 -41.27
C ASP A 11 -12.29 5.86 -41.37
N ILE A 12 -12.04 6.86 -40.50
CA ILE A 12 -10.76 7.53 -40.36
C ILE A 12 -9.70 6.57 -39.76
N VAL A 13 -9.94 5.93 -38.62
CA VAL A 13 -8.90 5.11 -37.94
C VAL A 13 -8.31 3.97 -38.80
N VAL A 14 -8.99 3.57 -39.88
CA VAL A 14 -8.59 2.48 -40.79
C VAL A 14 -7.89 2.98 -42.08
N GLN A 15 -7.86 4.28 -42.34
CA GLN A 15 -7.22 4.84 -43.54
C GLN A 15 -5.70 5.00 -43.38
N ASP A 16 -4.98 4.84 -44.51
CA ASP A 16 -3.56 5.16 -44.62
C ASP A 16 -3.39 6.67 -44.88
N TYR A 17 -2.54 7.30 -44.08
CA TYR A 17 -2.33 8.75 -44.07
C TYR A 17 -0.94 9.18 -44.52
N SER A 18 -0.16 8.23 -45.04
CA SER A 18 1.20 8.44 -45.51
C SER A 18 1.29 9.45 -46.67
N GLU A 19 0.19 9.69 -47.39
CA GLU A 19 0.12 10.57 -48.56
C GLU A 19 -0.60 11.91 -48.33
N LEU A 20 -1.11 12.17 -47.11
CA LEU A 20 -1.82 13.42 -46.81
C LEU A 20 -0.84 14.56 -46.47
N SER A 21 -1.13 15.76 -47.01
CA SER A 21 -0.38 16.97 -46.65
C SER A 21 -0.89 17.57 -45.34
N ILE A 22 -0.07 18.39 -44.66
CA ILE A 22 -0.46 19.08 -43.43
C ILE A 22 -1.71 19.96 -43.63
N CYS A 23 -1.90 20.52 -44.82
CA CYS A 23 -3.07 21.34 -45.17
C CYS A 23 -4.36 20.51 -45.30
N ASP A 24 -4.25 19.21 -45.55
CA ASP A 24 -5.40 18.28 -45.57
C ASP A 24 -5.82 17.87 -44.15
N LEU A 25 -4.91 18.07 -43.17
CA LEU A 25 -5.10 17.70 -41.77
C LEU A 25 -5.58 18.88 -40.92
N CYS A 26 -5.04 20.08 -41.17
CA CYS A 26 -5.30 21.29 -40.40
C CYS A 26 -5.45 22.52 -41.29
N ILE A 27 -6.35 23.43 -40.93
CA ILE A 27 -6.53 24.73 -41.59
C ILE A 27 -6.26 25.85 -40.57
N GLU A 28 -5.45 26.83 -40.96
CA GLU A 28 -5.24 28.02 -40.13
C GLU A 28 -6.46 28.95 -40.21
N ARG A 29 -7.09 29.22 -39.07
CA ARG A 29 -8.17 30.20 -38.91
C ARG A 29 -7.81 31.18 -37.81
N SER A 30 -7.74 32.46 -38.16
CA SER A 30 -7.50 33.56 -37.21
C SER A 30 -6.27 33.35 -36.30
N GLY A 31 -5.17 32.81 -36.86
CA GLY A 31 -3.92 32.57 -36.15
C GLY A 31 -3.91 31.32 -35.25
N ARG A 32 -4.89 30.41 -35.40
CA ARG A 32 -4.91 29.08 -34.78
C ARG A 32 -5.06 28.00 -35.85
N TYR A 33 -4.40 26.87 -35.67
CA TYR A 33 -4.55 25.71 -36.54
C TYR A 33 -5.72 24.86 -36.03
N ASP A 34 -6.79 24.78 -36.81
CA ASP A 34 -7.96 23.95 -36.52
C ASP A 34 -7.81 22.61 -37.26
N MET A 35 -7.92 21.50 -36.53
CA MET A 35 -7.83 20.16 -37.13
C MET A 35 -9.19 19.78 -37.76
N VAL A 36 -9.34 20.10 -39.06
CA VAL A 36 -10.59 19.89 -39.82
C VAL A 36 -10.80 18.42 -40.19
N PHE A 37 -9.73 17.63 -40.11
CA PHE A 37 -9.67 16.24 -40.52
C PHE A 37 -10.68 15.29 -39.83
N LEU A 38 -10.88 15.45 -38.52
CA LEU A 38 -11.74 14.55 -37.75
C LEU A 38 -13.25 14.82 -37.97
N LYS A 39 -13.63 15.93 -38.62
CA LYS A 39 -15.02 16.39 -38.84
C LYS A 39 -15.91 16.27 -37.58
N LEU A 40 -15.31 16.35 -36.41
CA LEU A 40 -16.00 16.33 -35.13
C LEU A 40 -16.47 17.73 -34.78
N ASN A 41 -17.60 17.84 -34.09
CA ASN A 41 -17.98 19.07 -33.42
C ASN A 41 -16.89 19.48 -32.39
N ASP A 42 -16.63 20.78 -32.25
CA ASP A 42 -15.62 21.38 -31.37
C ASP A 42 -15.62 20.77 -29.96
N LYS A 43 -16.80 20.51 -29.39
CA LYS A 43 -16.92 19.91 -28.05
C LYS A 43 -16.34 18.49 -27.96
N PHE A 44 -16.47 17.70 -29.03
CA PHE A 44 -15.96 16.32 -29.07
C PHE A 44 -14.47 16.31 -29.39
N HIS A 45 -14.01 17.27 -30.20
CA HIS A 45 -12.59 17.50 -30.43
C HIS A 45 -11.87 17.87 -29.12
N GLU A 46 -12.44 18.80 -28.35
CA GLU A 46 -11.91 19.20 -27.04
C GLU A 46 -11.90 18.01 -26.05
N MET A 47 -12.97 17.20 -26.04
CA MET A 47 -13.02 15.96 -25.25
C MET A 47 -11.86 15.02 -25.63
N MET A 48 -11.62 14.78 -26.93
CA MET A 48 -10.57 13.89 -27.38
C MET A 48 -9.17 14.38 -26.99
N LEU A 49 -8.88 15.68 -27.18
CA LEU A 49 -7.62 16.28 -26.74
C LEU A 49 -7.41 16.08 -25.24
N LYS A 50 -8.43 16.39 -24.45
CA LYS A 50 -8.40 16.20 -23.00
C LYS A 50 -8.24 14.75 -22.57
N ILE A 51 -8.81 13.79 -23.30
CA ILE A 51 -8.59 12.36 -23.07
C ILE A 51 -7.11 12.02 -23.29
N THR A 52 -6.46 12.56 -24.34
CA THR A 52 -5.04 12.27 -24.59
C THR A 52 -4.11 12.79 -23.49
N GLU A 53 -4.47 13.87 -22.81
CA GLU A 53 -3.73 14.42 -21.68
C GLU A 53 -3.87 13.55 -20.42
N ILE A 54 -5.06 12.99 -20.17
CA ILE A 54 -5.37 12.26 -18.94
C ILE A 54 -5.29 10.73 -19.08
N LYS A 55 -5.10 10.17 -20.28
CA LYS A 55 -5.07 8.70 -20.53
C LYS A 55 -4.03 7.93 -19.71
N ARG A 56 -2.99 8.61 -19.20
CA ARG A 56 -1.98 8.03 -18.32
C ARG A 56 -2.49 7.80 -16.89
N SER A 57 -3.55 8.50 -16.48
CA SER A 57 -4.17 8.34 -15.16
C SER A 57 -4.83 6.97 -15.03
N GLN A 58 -4.41 6.21 -14.02
CA GLN A 58 -5.04 4.92 -13.72
C GLN A 58 -6.44 5.11 -13.12
N ILE A 59 -6.65 6.17 -12.33
CA ILE A 59 -7.96 6.50 -11.76
C ILE A 59 -8.96 6.81 -12.89
N PHE A 60 -8.53 7.60 -13.89
CA PHE A 60 -9.32 7.87 -15.08
C PHE A 60 -9.68 6.58 -15.81
N ASN A 61 -8.70 5.74 -16.14
CA ASN A 61 -8.92 4.51 -16.90
C ASN A 61 -9.90 3.56 -16.19
N LYS A 62 -9.80 3.43 -14.86
CA LYS A 62 -10.72 2.60 -14.07
C LYS A 62 -12.14 3.17 -14.02
N LEU A 63 -12.28 4.49 -13.89
CA LEU A 63 -13.60 5.13 -13.96
C LEU A 63 -14.19 4.98 -15.37
N TRP A 64 -13.38 5.17 -16.40
CA TRP A 64 -13.77 5.01 -17.80
C TRP A 64 -14.29 3.59 -18.07
N ALA A 65 -13.54 2.56 -17.69
CA ALA A 65 -13.99 1.17 -17.78
C ALA A 65 -15.31 0.94 -17.03
N LYS A 66 -15.41 1.42 -15.78
CA LYS A 66 -16.63 1.26 -14.95
C LYS A 66 -17.87 1.92 -15.56
N TYR A 67 -17.74 3.11 -16.15
CA TYR A 67 -18.88 3.77 -16.82
C TYR A 67 -19.16 3.15 -18.19
N GLY A 68 -18.13 2.70 -18.92
CA GLY A 68 -18.28 1.99 -20.18
C GLY A 68 -19.01 0.65 -20.03
N GLU A 69 -18.76 -0.10 -18.96
CA GLU A 69 -19.47 -1.36 -18.67
C GLU A 69 -20.98 -1.17 -18.53
N LYS A 70 -21.42 -0.02 -18.03
CA LYS A 70 -22.85 0.29 -17.86
C LYS A 70 -23.59 0.56 -19.17
N LEU A 71 -22.85 0.69 -20.28
CA LEU A 71 -23.39 1.02 -21.59
C LEU A 71 -23.28 -0.15 -22.58
N LYS A 72 -22.89 -1.35 -22.11
CA LYS A 72 -22.70 -2.54 -22.97
C LYS A 72 -23.96 -2.93 -23.77
N ASP A 73 -25.15 -2.66 -23.22
CA ASP A 73 -26.43 -3.02 -23.83
C ASP A 73 -27.18 -1.81 -24.45
N GLU A 74 -26.59 -0.62 -24.44
CA GLU A 74 -27.18 0.60 -25.00
C GLU A 74 -26.61 0.92 -26.40
N VAL A 75 -27.40 1.55 -27.25
CA VAL A 75 -26.90 2.13 -28.52
C VAL A 75 -25.98 3.31 -28.16
N VAL A 76 -24.68 3.14 -28.40
CA VAL A 76 -23.66 4.14 -28.05
C VAL A 76 -23.61 5.24 -29.12
N THR A 77 -23.74 6.49 -28.67
CA THR A 77 -23.55 7.72 -29.46
C THR A 77 -22.48 8.60 -28.81
N MET A 78 -21.83 9.48 -29.57
CA MET A 78 -20.88 10.50 -29.07
C MET A 78 -21.54 11.39 -28.02
N GLU A 79 -22.81 11.74 -28.18
CA GLU A 79 -23.56 12.47 -27.15
C GLU A 79 -23.71 11.67 -25.86
N ILE A 80 -23.97 10.36 -25.95
CA ILE A 80 -24.04 9.50 -24.76
C ILE A 80 -22.65 9.38 -24.12
N ILE A 81 -21.58 9.21 -24.91
CA ILE A 81 -20.20 9.18 -24.40
C ILE A 81 -19.89 10.50 -23.69
N PHE A 82 -20.17 11.65 -24.31
CA PHE A 82 -19.87 12.94 -23.73
C PHE A 82 -20.66 13.22 -22.45
N ASN A 83 -21.98 13.03 -22.48
CA ASN A 83 -22.86 13.40 -21.36
C ASN A 83 -22.88 12.35 -20.23
N LYS A 84 -22.94 11.05 -20.57
CA LYS A 84 -23.06 9.97 -19.56
C LYS A 84 -21.72 9.45 -19.06
N ILE A 85 -20.65 9.53 -19.87
CA ILE A 85 -19.31 9.04 -19.48
C ILE A 85 -18.39 10.21 -19.14
N TRP A 86 -17.98 10.99 -20.15
CA TRP A 86 -16.91 11.97 -20.04
C TRP A 86 -17.20 13.04 -19.00
N SER A 87 -18.32 13.75 -19.11
CA SER A 87 -18.72 14.79 -18.15
C SER A 87 -18.77 14.25 -16.71
N ARG A 88 -19.37 13.07 -16.51
CA ARG A 88 -19.46 12.41 -15.19
C ARG A 88 -18.10 12.04 -14.63
N ILE A 89 -17.18 11.60 -15.49
CA ILE A 89 -15.81 11.27 -15.10
C ILE A 89 -15.04 12.53 -14.74
N CYS A 90 -15.11 13.60 -15.53
CA CYS A 90 -14.47 14.87 -15.23
C CYS A 90 -14.92 15.42 -13.87
N ASP A 91 -16.24 15.45 -13.60
CA ASP A 91 -16.78 15.89 -12.30
C ASP A 91 -16.26 15.02 -11.16
N LYS A 92 -16.23 13.69 -11.38
CA LYS A 92 -15.79 12.75 -10.36
C LYS A 92 -14.30 12.88 -10.05
N LEU A 93 -13.47 13.01 -11.09
CA LEU A 93 -12.03 13.18 -10.97
C LEU A 93 -11.69 14.51 -10.30
N LYS A 94 -12.35 15.61 -10.69
CA LYS A 94 -12.19 16.90 -10.03
C LYS A 94 -12.53 16.81 -8.55
N SER A 95 -13.65 16.16 -8.20
CA SER A 95 -14.06 15.94 -6.81
C SER A 95 -13.07 15.06 -6.04
N ILE A 96 -12.53 14.02 -6.67
CA ILE A 96 -11.51 13.14 -6.06
C ILE A 96 -10.24 13.95 -5.78
N ASN A 97 -9.73 14.69 -6.77
CA ASN A 97 -8.54 15.50 -6.65
C ASN A 97 -8.68 16.54 -5.54
N GLN A 98 -9.76 17.33 -5.55
CA GLN A 98 -10.00 18.35 -4.53
C GLN A 98 -10.11 17.76 -3.11
N LYS A 99 -10.83 16.64 -2.94
CA LYS A 99 -10.94 15.99 -1.62
C LYS A 99 -9.60 15.46 -1.12
N PHE A 100 -8.73 15.02 -2.02
CA PHE A 100 -7.38 14.58 -1.67
C PHE A 100 -6.53 15.77 -1.24
N LEU A 101 -6.46 16.82 -2.08
CA LEU A 101 -5.68 18.04 -1.81
C LEU A 101 -6.11 18.75 -0.52
N ASP A 102 -7.41 18.80 -0.24
CA ASP A 102 -7.95 19.39 0.99
C ASP A 102 -7.75 18.51 2.23
N GLY A 103 -7.20 17.30 2.06
CA GLY A 103 -7.06 16.31 3.13
C GLY A 103 -8.39 15.80 3.70
N LYS A 104 -9.52 16.02 3.00
CA LYS A 104 -10.88 15.60 3.41
C LYS A 104 -11.20 14.17 3.00
N MET A 105 -10.35 13.54 2.21
CA MET A 105 -10.51 12.15 1.79
C MET A 105 -10.32 11.21 2.98
N GLN A 106 -11.21 10.22 3.11
CA GLN A 106 -11.07 9.17 4.11
C GLN A 106 -9.90 8.24 3.77
N LEU A 107 -9.16 7.82 4.79
CA LEU A 107 -7.97 6.97 4.65
C LEU A 107 -8.31 5.62 4.02
N LYS A 108 -9.42 4.98 4.39
CA LYS A 108 -9.95 3.79 3.70
C LYS A 108 -10.14 3.96 2.19
N LYS A 109 -10.43 5.18 1.74
CA LYS A 109 -10.57 5.47 0.32
C LYS A 109 -9.21 5.67 -0.35
N VAL A 110 -8.23 6.23 0.38
CA VAL A 110 -6.83 6.28 -0.04
C VAL A 110 -6.27 4.86 -0.22
N ASP A 111 -6.57 3.94 0.70
CA ASP A 111 -6.16 2.53 0.59
C ASP A 111 -6.68 1.87 -0.69
N LYS A 112 -7.89 2.22 -1.14
CA LYS A 112 -8.41 1.75 -2.44
C LYS A 112 -7.62 2.29 -3.63
N PHE A 113 -7.04 3.47 -3.53
CA PHE A 113 -6.16 4.03 -4.56
C PHE A 113 -4.79 3.35 -4.50
N LEU A 114 -4.18 3.21 -3.33
CA LEU A 114 -2.93 2.49 -3.14
C LEU A 114 -3.00 1.04 -3.64
N ASN A 115 -4.12 0.34 -3.40
CA ASN A 115 -4.36 -1.00 -3.94
C ASN A 115 -4.30 -1.08 -5.48
N MET A 116 -4.48 0.03 -6.20
CA MET A 116 -4.32 0.07 -7.67
C MET A 116 -2.85 0.21 -8.08
N PHE A 117 -2.02 0.79 -7.22
CA PHE A 117 -0.59 1.05 -7.42
C PHE A 117 0.27 0.10 -6.56
N ASN A 118 -0.07 -1.19 -6.47
CA ASN A 118 0.72 -2.19 -5.71
C ASN A 118 0.83 -1.98 -4.18
N LYS A 119 -0.12 -1.30 -3.52
CA LYS A 119 -0.26 -1.10 -2.06
C LYS A 119 0.85 -0.31 -1.35
N THR A 120 2.07 -0.34 -1.84
CA THR A 120 3.26 0.28 -1.23
C THR A 120 3.83 1.42 -2.06
N ASP A 121 3.33 1.63 -3.29
CA ASP A 121 3.82 2.68 -4.19
C ASP A 121 3.13 4.02 -3.91
N TYR A 122 3.61 4.70 -2.88
CA TYR A 122 3.18 6.06 -2.53
C TYR A 122 3.66 7.09 -3.55
N ASP A 123 4.71 6.78 -4.31
CA ASP A 123 5.28 7.68 -5.29
C ASP A 123 4.41 7.65 -6.56
N ALA A 124 3.93 6.47 -6.99
CA ALA A 124 2.88 6.37 -8.01
C ALA A 124 1.56 7.06 -7.60
N LEU A 125 1.19 6.99 -6.32
CA LEU A 125 0.03 7.75 -5.81
C LEU A 125 0.27 9.27 -5.94
N GLU A 126 1.46 9.75 -5.57
CA GLU A 126 1.83 11.16 -5.71
C GLU A 126 1.84 11.61 -7.18
N GLU A 127 2.44 10.82 -8.06
CA GLU A 127 2.46 11.07 -9.51
C GLU A 127 1.05 11.13 -10.11
N GLU A 128 0.18 10.21 -9.73
CA GLU A 128 -1.22 10.19 -10.18
C GLU A 128 -1.96 11.47 -9.78
N PHE A 129 -1.88 11.87 -8.50
CA PHE A 129 -2.55 13.09 -8.03
C PHE A 129 -1.86 14.37 -8.53
N MET A 130 -0.57 14.32 -8.85
CA MET A 130 0.13 15.42 -9.51
C MET A 130 -0.37 15.59 -10.95
N LEU A 131 -0.59 14.49 -11.68
CA LEU A 131 -1.17 14.52 -13.02
C LEU A 131 -2.60 15.08 -13.00
N LEU A 132 -3.44 14.65 -12.05
CA LEU A 132 -4.78 15.22 -11.86
C LEU A 132 -4.72 16.70 -11.48
N SER A 133 -3.76 17.11 -10.66
CA SER A 133 -3.58 18.50 -10.26
C SER A 133 -3.16 19.39 -11.43
N ARG A 134 -2.25 18.93 -12.30
CA ARG A 134 -1.89 19.63 -13.54
C ARG A 134 -3.07 19.75 -14.50
N TYR A 135 -3.89 18.71 -14.57
CA TYR A 135 -5.04 18.66 -15.48
C TYR A 135 -6.18 19.62 -15.06
N PHE A 136 -6.48 19.74 -13.76
CA PHE A 136 -7.62 20.52 -13.27
C PHE A 136 -7.31 21.96 -12.84
N ASN A 137 -6.04 22.34 -12.69
CA ASN A 137 -5.65 23.66 -12.18
C ASN A 137 -4.94 24.48 -13.26
N SER A 138 -5.20 25.79 -13.29
CA SER A 138 -4.42 26.71 -14.13
C SER A 138 -2.96 26.80 -13.65
N GLN A 139 -2.06 27.35 -14.47
CA GLN A 139 -0.67 27.56 -14.06
C GLN A 139 -0.55 28.38 -12.77
N THR A 140 -1.44 29.35 -12.57
CA THR A 140 -1.49 30.19 -11.35
C THR A 140 -1.95 29.43 -10.11
N GLN A 141 -2.79 28.41 -10.25
CA GLN A 141 -3.32 27.58 -9.16
C GLN A 141 -2.44 26.37 -8.86
N LEU A 142 -1.62 25.93 -9.83
CA LEU A 142 -0.81 24.72 -9.73
C LEU A 142 0.19 24.78 -8.57
N GLY A 143 0.76 25.95 -8.28
CA GLY A 143 1.71 26.12 -7.16
C GLY A 143 1.08 25.82 -5.80
N GLU A 144 -0.15 26.30 -5.56
CA GLU A 144 -0.88 26.01 -4.32
C GLU A 144 -1.34 24.53 -4.27
N ALA A 145 -1.84 24.00 -5.39
CA ALA A 145 -2.25 22.61 -5.49
C ALA A 145 -1.09 21.65 -5.19
N THR A 146 0.11 21.94 -5.70
CA THR A 146 1.33 21.14 -5.47
C THR A 146 1.73 21.15 -3.99
N LYS A 147 1.65 22.30 -3.32
CA LYS A 147 1.91 22.39 -1.87
C LYS A 147 0.91 21.56 -1.06
N LYS A 148 -0.39 21.67 -1.37
CA LYS A 148 -1.46 20.88 -0.73
C LYS A 148 -1.30 19.38 -0.98
N LEU A 149 -0.87 19.01 -2.18
CA LEU A 149 -0.55 17.63 -2.55
C LEU A 149 0.56 17.09 -1.65
N GLY A 150 1.71 17.78 -1.55
CA GLY A 150 2.83 17.33 -0.72
C GLY A 150 2.45 17.16 0.76
N VAL A 151 1.64 18.07 1.31
CA VAL A 151 1.10 17.92 2.68
C VAL A 151 0.23 16.68 2.82
N SER A 152 -0.65 16.44 1.84
CA SER A 152 -1.56 15.28 1.87
C SER A 152 -0.81 13.96 1.72
N ILE A 153 0.19 13.90 0.83
CA ILE A 153 1.06 12.72 0.66
C ILE A 153 1.84 12.43 1.93
N LYS A 154 2.44 13.46 2.56
CA LYS A 154 3.15 13.28 3.84
C LYS A 154 2.23 12.67 4.90
N LYS A 155 1.00 13.18 5.04
CA LYS A 155 0.02 12.65 6.00
C LYS A 155 -0.44 11.23 5.67
N VAL A 156 -0.58 10.89 4.39
CA VAL A 156 -0.88 9.51 3.95
C VAL A 156 0.28 8.56 4.27
N LYS A 157 1.54 8.96 4.05
CA LYS A 157 2.72 8.18 4.43
C LYS A 157 2.76 7.99 5.96
N SER A 158 2.47 9.03 6.74
CA SER A 158 2.35 8.91 8.21
C SER A 158 1.20 7.99 8.64
N TYR A 159 0.06 8.01 7.96
CA TYR A 159 -1.04 7.06 8.22
C TYR A 159 -0.59 5.61 8.11
N LYS A 160 0.19 5.28 7.07
CA LYS A 160 0.73 3.91 6.89
C LYS A 160 1.60 3.49 8.06
N GLN A 161 2.55 4.35 8.46
CA GLN A 161 3.42 4.10 9.61
C GLN A 161 2.61 3.81 10.88
N LEU A 162 1.50 4.54 11.08
CA LEU A 162 0.62 4.33 12.22
C LEU A 162 -0.15 3.03 12.16
N PHE A 163 -0.64 2.66 10.99
CA PHE A 163 -1.30 1.38 10.80
C PHE A 163 -0.33 0.21 11.05
N ASP A 164 0.91 0.31 10.55
CA ASP A 164 1.94 -0.69 10.79
C ASP A 164 2.31 -0.78 12.28
N ALA A 165 2.47 0.36 12.95
CA ALA A 165 2.69 0.43 14.39
C ALA A 165 1.53 -0.17 15.19
N TRP A 166 0.28 0.05 14.79
CA TRP A 166 -0.87 -0.57 15.44
C TRP A 166 -0.86 -2.09 15.30
N GLN A 167 -0.54 -2.61 14.12
CA GLN A 167 -0.39 -4.06 13.92
C GLN A 167 0.78 -4.62 14.73
N ALA A 168 1.90 -3.90 14.84
CA ALA A 168 3.01 -4.27 15.70
C ALA A 168 2.59 -4.29 17.19
N ALA A 169 1.82 -3.28 17.62
CA ALA A 169 1.29 -3.22 18.98
C ALA A 169 0.36 -4.40 19.30
N GLN A 170 -0.43 -4.87 18.32
CA GLN A 170 -1.23 -6.08 18.47
C GLN A 170 -0.37 -7.33 18.65
N ALA A 171 0.67 -7.49 17.82
CA ALA A 171 1.58 -8.63 17.92
C ALA A 171 2.32 -8.64 19.27
N ILE A 172 2.79 -7.48 19.75
CA ILE A 172 3.44 -7.36 21.06
C ILE A 172 2.47 -7.68 22.20
N GLU A 173 1.23 -7.21 22.15
CA GLU A 173 0.26 -7.51 23.20
C GLU A 173 -0.08 -9.02 23.25
N GLU A 174 -0.18 -9.68 22.10
CA GLU A 174 -0.40 -11.13 22.06
C GLU A 174 0.81 -11.87 22.63
N LEU A 175 2.01 -11.48 22.21
CA LEU A 175 3.27 -12.01 22.74
C LEU A 175 3.37 -11.80 24.26
N GLN A 176 3.02 -10.61 24.76
CA GLN A 176 2.99 -10.28 26.19
C GLN A 176 2.10 -11.26 26.96
N LYS A 177 0.88 -11.50 26.46
CA LYS A 177 -0.09 -12.40 27.11
C LYS A 177 0.42 -13.84 27.14
N VAL A 178 0.92 -14.32 26.01
CA VAL A 178 1.38 -15.70 25.85
C VAL A 178 2.63 -15.95 26.70
N MET A 179 3.57 -15.01 26.73
CA MET A 179 4.77 -15.08 27.58
C MET A 179 4.51 -14.81 29.07
N GLY A 180 3.29 -14.40 29.46
CA GLY A 180 2.96 -14.07 30.85
C GLY A 180 3.76 -12.90 31.41
N LEU A 181 3.99 -11.86 30.62
CA LEU A 181 4.76 -10.67 31.03
C LEU A 181 3.88 -9.68 31.80
N GLU A 182 4.25 -9.41 33.05
CA GLU A 182 3.54 -8.57 34.02
C GLU A 182 4.13 -7.15 34.17
N GLY A 183 5.23 -6.84 33.45
CA GLY A 183 5.85 -5.52 33.48
C GLY A 183 5.04 -4.42 32.78
N ASP A 184 5.63 -3.24 32.62
CA ASP A 184 4.95 -2.08 32.03
C ASP A 184 4.85 -2.15 30.50
N PHE A 185 3.62 -2.16 29.98
CA PHE A 185 3.27 -2.12 28.54
C PHE A 185 2.33 -0.94 28.21
N SER A 186 2.28 0.08 29.07
CA SER A 186 1.36 1.22 28.93
C SER A 186 1.50 1.93 27.58
N GLU A 187 2.71 2.02 27.02
CA GLU A 187 2.97 2.63 25.71
C GLU A 187 2.26 1.87 24.56
N VAL A 188 2.33 0.54 24.58
CA VAL A 188 1.68 -0.32 23.57
C VAL A 188 0.17 -0.21 23.67
N GLN A 189 -0.37 -0.19 24.89
CA GLN A 189 -1.81 -0.02 25.15
C GLN A 189 -2.30 1.34 24.66
N ASN A 190 -1.57 2.41 24.95
CA ASN A 190 -1.88 3.76 24.48
C ASN A 190 -1.92 3.82 22.94
N ILE A 191 -0.95 3.21 22.24
CA ILE A 191 -0.93 3.16 20.77
C ILE A 191 -2.19 2.43 20.25
N LYS A 192 -2.55 1.31 20.87
CA LYS A 192 -3.75 0.54 20.49
C LYS A 192 -5.04 1.31 20.72
N GLU A 193 -5.19 2.02 21.83
CA GLU A 193 -6.38 2.81 22.12
C GLU A 193 -6.52 4.00 21.17
N ILE A 194 -5.42 4.69 20.91
CA ILE A 194 -5.37 5.85 20.02
C ILE A 194 -5.75 5.46 18.58
N ILE A 195 -5.33 4.27 18.11
CA ILE A 195 -5.49 3.87 16.71
C ILE A 195 -6.69 2.92 16.50
N GLY A 196 -6.98 2.03 17.44
CA GLY A 196 -7.97 0.96 17.30
C GLY A 196 -9.44 1.40 17.17
N GLY A 197 -9.76 2.66 17.49
CA GLY A 197 -11.14 3.10 17.65
C GLY A 197 -11.93 3.48 16.39
N LYS A 198 -11.29 3.92 15.29
CA LYS A 198 -11.95 4.43 14.05
C LYS A 198 -11.00 4.93 12.95
N PHE A 199 -9.70 4.61 13.02
CA PHE A 199 -8.67 5.30 12.25
C PHE A 199 -8.86 5.26 10.73
N GLU A 200 -9.32 4.14 10.16
CA GLU A 200 -9.62 4.03 8.71
C GLU A 200 -10.73 4.98 8.21
N ARG A 201 -11.65 5.38 9.10
CA ARG A 201 -12.79 6.27 8.76
C ARG A 201 -12.41 7.75 8.85
N GLN A 202 -11.23 8.04 9.38
CA GLN A 202 -10.73 9.38 9.54
C GLN A 202 -10.28 9.98 8.19
N ALA A 203 -10.27 11.31 8.13
CA ALA A 203 -9.79 12.05 6.97
C ALA A 203 -8.27 12.24 7.05
N ILE A 204 -7.59 12.40 5.91
CA ILE A 204 -6.13 12.61 5.85
C ILE A 204 -5.70 13.73 6.82
N ASN A 205 -6.47 14.80 6.94
CA ASN A 205 -6.11 15.96 7.76
C ASN A 205 -6.10 15.71 9.27
N SER A 206 -6.75 14.66 9.79
CA SER A 206 -6.84 14.38 11.23
C SER A 206 -5.64 13.61 11.79
N VAL A 207 -4.70 13.19 10.93
CA VAL A 207 -3.41 12.66 11.38
C VAL A 207 -2.66 13.77 12.12
N SER A 208 -2.48 13.60 13.44
CA SER A 208 -1.88 14.56 14.37
C SER A 208 -0.44 14.19 14.72
N ASP A 209 0.34 15.13 15.22
CA ASP A 209 1.74 14.88 15.57
C ASP A 209 1.88 13.87 16.73
N ASN A 210 0.90 13.81 17.64
CA ASN A 210 0.86 12.81 18.71
C ASN A 210 0.72 11.40 18.14
N LEU A 211 -0.08 11.24 17.08
CA LEU A 211 -0.17 9.97 16.37
C LEU A 211 1.19 9.62 15.79
N VAL A 212 1.82 10.50 15.03
CA VAL A 212 3.14 10.25 14.41
C VAL A 212 4.18 9.79 15.44
N ARG A 213 4.25 10.44 16.61
CA ARG A 213 5.15 10.04 17.71
C ARG A 213 4.85 8.64 18.24
N ALA A 214 3.58 8.29 18.39
CA ALA A 214 3.16 6.94 18.77
C ALA A 214 3.57 5.89 17.72
N GLY A 215 3.55 6.23 16.43
CA GLY A 215 4.04 5.35 15.37
C GLY A 215 5.55 5.11 15.39
N GLU A 216 6.33 6.12 15.76
CA GLU A 216 7.80 6.02 15.84
C GLU A 216 8.28 5.01 16.88
N LEU A 217 7.51 4.77 17.95
CA LEU A 217 7.87 3.81 19.01
C LEU A 217 7.97 2.36 18.49
N LEU A 218 7.20 2.01 17.47
CA LEU A 218 7.09 0.63 16.94
C LEU A 218 7.57 0.52 15.50
N LYS A 219 8.24 1.54 14.98
CA LYS A 219 8.70 1.58 13.57
C LYS A 219 9.68 0.47 13.22
N ASP A 220 10.44 -0.01 14.21
CA ASP A 220 11.47 -1.03 14.02
C ASP A 220 10.86 -2.43 13.90
N ILE A 221 9.55 -2.57 14.15
CA ILE A 221 8.79 -3.81 13.95
C ILE A 221 8.08 -3.73 12.61
N ASP A 222 8.87 -3.91 11.55
CA ASP A 222 8.36 -3.99 10.18
C ASP A 222 7.50 -5.26 9.96
N PRO A 223 6.84 -5.40 8.80
CA PRO A 223 5.98 -6.55 8.53
C PRO A 223 6.66 -7.93 8.65
N LYS A 224 7.96 -8.04 8.35
CA LYS A 224 8.73 -9.29 8.42
C LYS A 224 9.00 -9.62 9.89
N ARG A 225 9.55 -8.66 10.64
CA ARG A 225 9.81 -8.79 12.08
C ARG A 225 8.54 -9.11 12.87
N ARG A 226 7.42 -8.47 12.50
CA ARG A 226 6.10 -8.76 13.05
C ARG A 226 5.65 -10.20 12.75
N SER A 227 5.86 -10.68 11.52
CA SER A 227 5.58 -12.08 11.16
C SER A 227 6.31 -13.03 12.09
N CYS A 228 7.61 -12.81 12.31
CA CYS A 228 8.41 -13.62 13.21
C CYS A 228 7.88 -13.64 14.64
N LEU A 229 7.44 -12.49 15.19
CA LEU A 229 6.82 -12.47 16.52
C LEU A 229 5.50 -13.24 16.57
N THR A 230 4.68 -13.14 15.51
CA THR A 230 3.43 -13.89 15.41
C THR A 230 3.72 -15.38 15.39
N THR A 231 4.64 -15.86 14.55
CA THR A 231 5.03 -17.28 14.50
C THR A 231 5.58 -17.76 15.83
N PHE A 232 6.46 -16.97 16.48
CA PHE A 232 6.96 -17.30 17.81
C PHE A 232 5.84 -17.46 18.84
N THR A 233 4.83 -16.60 18.76
CA THR A 233 3.64 -16.65 19.63
C THR A 233 2.79 -17.88 19.35
N GLU A 234 2.64 -18.27 18.07
CA GLU A 234 1.92 -19.48 17.66
C GLU A 234 2.67 -20.76 18.08
N CYS A 235 4.00 -20.75 18.08
CA CYS A 235 4.85 -21.87 18.48
C CYS A 235 5.20 -21.86 19.99
N PHE A 236 4.45 -21.12 20.83
CA PHE A 236 4.85 -20.93 22.23
C PHE A 236 4.81 -22.20 23.09
N ASP A 237 4.02 -23.21 22.72
CA ASP A 237 4.04 -24.52 23.38
C ASP A 237 5.42 -25.20 23.22
N LEU A 238 6.04 -25.09 22.04
CA LEU A 238 7.40 -25.56 21.79
C LEU A 238 8.41 -24.75 22.60
N VAL A 239 8.27 -23.43 22.63
CA VAL A 239 9.13 -22.54 23.45
C VAL A 239 9.07 -22.91 24.93
N THR A 240 7.87 -23.18 25.44
CA THR A 240 7.67 -23.63 26.83
C THR A 240 8.38 -24.94 27.08
N TRP A 241 8.20 -25.93 26.20
CA TRP A 241 8.87 -27.22 26.30
C TRP A 241 10.40 -27.10 26.24
N LEU A 242 10.92 -26.27 25.33
CA LEU A 242 12.36 -26.00 25.20
C LEU A 242 12.91 -25.41 26.49
N ARG A 243 12.23 -24.44 27.08
CA ARG A 243 12.67 -23.80 28.32
C ARG A 243 12.63 -24.74 29.54
N GLU A 244 11.68 -25.67 29.58
CA GLU A 244 11.58 -26.68 30.63
C GLU A 244 12.62 -27.79 30.47
N SER A 245 12.97 -28.13 29.23
CA SER A 245 13.84 -29.27 28.90
C SER A 245 15.31 -28.90 28.72
N ILE A 246 15.59 -27.65 28.35
CA ILE A 246 16.92 -27.14 28.00
C ILE A 246 17.14 -25.82 28.75
N LYS A 247 18.16 -25.77 29.59
CA LYS A 247 18.40 -24.59 30.46
C LYS A 247 19.07 -23.43 29.73
N ASP A 248 19.98 -23.74 28.81
CA ASP A 248 20.77 -22.76 28.09
C ASP A 248 21.20 -23.26 26.70
N GLU A 249 21.82 -22.35 25.95
CA GLU A 249 22.35 -22.62 24.61
C GLU A 249 23.39 -23.75 24.57
N GLN A 250 24.11 -23.97 25.68
CA GLN A 250 25.12 -25.03 25.76
C GLN A 250 24.44 -26.40 25.87
N GLU A 251 23.40 -26.52 26.69
CA GLU A 251 22.56 -27.72 26.77
C GLU A 251 21.81 -27.98 25.45
N LEU A 252 21.38 -26.93 24.74
CA LEU A 252 20.78 -27.04 23.40
C LEU A 252 21.74 -27.73 22.42
N LYS A 253 23.01 -27.33 22.42
CA LYS A 253 24.02 -27.95 21.54
C LYS A 253 24.18 -29.43 21.82
N VAL A 254 24.25 -29.82 23.11
CA VAL A 254 24.36 -31.24 23.50
C VAL A 254 23.11 -32.01 23.08
N PHE A 255 21.92 -31.43 23.24
CA PHE A 255 20.67 -32.03 22.81
C PHE A 255 20.65 -32.28 21.30
N VAL A 256 21.07 -31.29 20.52
CA VAL A 256 21.16 -31.39 19.05
C VAL A 256 22.17 -32.45 18.63
N ASP A 257 23.36 -32.50 19.24
CA ASP A 257 24.38 -33.52 18.95
C ASP A 257 23.82 -34.94 19.19
N LEU A 258 23.08 -35.15 20.28
CA LEU A 258 22.42 -36.42 20.58
C LEU A 258 21.30 -36.75 19.59
N ALA A 259 20.49 -35.77 19.21
CA ALA A 259 19.42 -35.94 18.23
C ALA A 259 19.98 -36.31 16.85
N MET A 260 21.07 -35.66 16.43
CA MET A 260 21.76 -35.96 15.17
C MET A 260 22.31 -37.39 15.15
N ILE A 261 22.89 -37.86 16.26
CA ILE A 261 23.32 -39.26 16.40
C ILE A 261 22.12 -40.22 16.30
N SER A 262 20.98 -39.85 16.88
CA SER A 262 19.76 -40.67 16.83
C SER A 262 19.11 -40.72 15.44
N ALA A 263 19.15 -39.62 14.69
CA ALA A 263 18.62 -39.54 13.33
C ALA A 263 19.39 -40.43 12.33
N GLY A 264 20.68 -40.67 12.59
CA GLY A 264 21.52 -41.50 11.74
C GLY A 264 21.79 -40.83 10.38
N GLU A 265 21.30 -41.45 9.30
CA GLU A 265 21.46 -40.98 7.91
C GLU A 265 20.13 -40.56 7.26
N ASP A 266 19.05 -40.38 8.05
CA ASP A 266 17.78 -39.90 7.52
C ASP A 266 17.85 -38.39 7.25
N ASP A 267 17.96 -38.02 5.97
CA ASP A 267 18.09 -36.63 5.53
C ASP A 267 16.96 -35.73 6.05
N MET A 268 15.73 -36.24 6.16
CA MET A 268 14.58 -35.47 6.61
C MET A 268 14.63 -35.18 8.11
N GLU A 269 15.00 -36.16 8.92
CA GLU A 269 15.22 -35.99 10.36
C GLU A 269 16.39 -35.03 10.62
N ILE A 270 17.49 -35.15 9.86
CA ILE A 270 18.64 -34.25 9.94
C ILE A 270 18.23 -32.81 9.63
N ASP A 271 17.47 -32.58 8.56
CA ASP A 271 16.98 -31.25 8.20
C ASP A 271 16.08 -30.66 9.28
N ARG A 272 15.17 -31.47 9.86
CA ARG A 272 14.29 -31.03 10.96
C ARG A 272 15.08 -30.61 12.19
N ILE A 273 16.10 -31.38 12.58
CA ILE A 273 16.96 -31.05 13.73
C ILE A 273 17.76 -29.78 13.44
N SER A 274 18.26 -29.60 12.22
CA SER A 274 19.01 -28.41 11.80
C SER A 274 18.13 -27.16 11.79
N CYS A 275 16.88 -27.26 11.33
CA CYS A 275 15.88 -26.20 11.41
C CYS A 275 15.60 -25.80 12.86
N MET A 276 15.31 -26.78 13.73
CA MET A 276 15.08 -26.56 15.16
C MET A 276 16.29 -25.89 15.83
N HIS A 277 17.50 -26.37 15.58
CA HIS A 277 18.72 -25.77 16.13
C HIS A 277 18.87 -24.31 15.68
N THR A 278 18.69 -24.06 14.37
CA THR A 278 18.80 -22.72 13.78
C THR A 278 17.77 -21.76 14.38
N SER A 279 16.51 -22.18 14.48
CA SER A 279 15.44 -21.35 15.04
C SER A 279 15.65 -21.11 16.54
N CYS A 280 16.02 -22.14 17.32
CA CYS A 280 16.32 -21.99 18.75
C CYS A 280 17.47 -21.00 19.02
N LEU A 281 18.52 -21.01 18.19
CA LEU A 281 19.60 -20.02 18.30
C LEU A 281 19.13 -18.62 17.93
N GLY A 282 18.41 -18.50 16.80
CA GLY A 282 17.93 -17.20 16.33
C GLY A 282 16.94 -16.52 17.28
N PHE A 283 16.11 -17.31 17.98
CA PHE A 283 15.18 -16.85 19.00
C PHE A 283 15.72 -16.98 20.43
N GLY A 284 16.98 -17.37 20.63
CA GLY A 284 17.52 -17.76 21.93
C GLY A 284 17.37 -16.69 23.02
N SER A 285 17.51 -15.41 22.66
CA SER A 285 17.28 -14.29 23.58
C SER A 285 15.82 -14.22 24.07
N LEU A 286 14.84 -14.51 23.21
CA LEU A 286 13.43 -14.55 23.58
C LEU A 286 13.04 -15.87 24.29
N ILE A 287 13.65 -17.00 23.94
CA ILE A 287 13.34 -18.30 24.55
C ILE A 287 13.87 -18.35 26.00
N PHE A 288 15.17 -18.09 26.16
CA PHE A 288 15.87 -18.29 27.43
C PHE A 288 16.01 -17.01 28.25
N GLY A 289 15.95 -15.83 27.61
CA GLY A 289 16.28 -14.56 28.26
C GLY A 289 15.13 -13.84 28.97
N TYR A 290 13.87 -14.22 28.71
CA TYR A 290 12.73 -13.51 29.31
C TYR A 290 12.43 -13.91 30.75
N ARG A 291 11.89 -12.96 31.49
CA ARG A 291 11.35 -13.11 32.85
C ARG A 291 9.95 -12.50 32.91
N THR A 292 9.11 -13.02 33.80
CA THR A 292 7.72 -12.56 33.93
C THR A 292 7.60 -11.10 34.36
N ASP A 293 8.61 -10.53 35.01
CA ASP A 293 8.64 -9.12 35.43
C ASP A 293 9.11 -8.14 34.33
N HIS A 294 9.47 -8.62 33.15
CA HIS A 294 9.91 -7.76 32.04
C HIS A 294 8.76 -6.89 31.51
N GLY A 295 9.05 -5.61 31.29
CA GLY A 295 8.18 -4.68 30.59
C GLY A 295 8.51 -4.59 29.10
N PHE A 296 7.87 -3.64 28.43
CA PHE A 296 8.04 -3.40 26.99
C PHE A 296 9.51 -3.15 26.60
N ASN A 297 10.24 -2.32 27.36
CA ASN A 297 11.63 -1.99 27.04
C ASN A 297 12.56 -3.19 27.15
N GLU A 298 12.38 -4.02 28.17
CA GLU A 298 13.14 -5.26 28.34
C GLU A 298 12.82 -6.25 27.23
N LEU A 299 11.55 -6.40 26.86
CA LEU A 299 11.15 -7.24 25.73
C LEU A 299 11.80 -6.78 24.42
N MET A 300 11.78 -5.47 24.14
CA MET A 300 12.40 -4.94 22.92
C MET A 300 13.92 -5.17 22.87
N ARG A 301 14.61 -5.15 24.01
CA ARG A 301 16.04 -5.53 24.09
C ARG A 301 16.26 -7.01 23.80
N LEU A 302 15.35 -7.88 24.22
CA LEU A 302 15.42 -9.31 23.89
C LEU A 302 15.13 -9.57 22.42
N CYS A 303 14.29 -8.75 21.77
CA CYS A 303 14.03 -8.85 20.34
C CYS A 303 15.20 -8.34 19.48
N GLU A 304 16.10 -7.49 19.99
CA GLU A 304 17.19 -6.91 19.20
C GLU A 304 18.12 -7.96 18.56
N PRO A 305 18.62 -8.99 19.28
CA PRO A 305 19.35 -10.10 18.66
C PRO A 305 18.50 -10.91 17.66
N VAL A 306 17.20 -11.07 17.92
CA VAL A 306 16.28 -11.78 17.03
C VAL A 306 16.13 -11.04 15.70
N TRP A 307 16.08 -9.71 15.72
CA TRP A 307 16.07 -8.91 14.49
C TRP A 307 17.31 -9.14 13.65
N GLN A 308 18.49 -9.22 14.27
CA GLN A 308 19.73 -9.51 13.58
C GLN A 308 19.70 -10.93 12.96
N ALA A 309 19.15 -11.90 13.67
CA ALA A 309 19.00 -13.27 13.18
C ALA A 309 18.02 -13.36 12.00
N VAL A 310 16.85 -12.69 12.10
CA VAL A 310 15.85 -12.61 11.03
C VAL A 310 16.39 -11.89 9.79
N ASP A 311 17.19 -10.84 9.99
CA ASP A 311 17.81 -10.10 8.88
C ASP A 311 18.89 -10.94 8.18
N ALA A 312 19.64 -11.76 8.91
CA ALA A 312 20.61 -12.70 8.37
C ALA A 312 19.96 -13.93 7.68
N ASP A 313 18.84 -14.41 8.20
CA ASP A 313 18.11 -15.57 7.71
C ASP A 313 16.60 -15.24 7.55
N PRO A 314 16.17 -14.79 6.37
CA PRO A 314 14.79 -14.39 6.14
C PRO A 314 13.72 -15.47 6.32
N GLY A 315 14.10 -16.75 6.34
CA GLY A 315 13.19 -17.88 6.57
C GLY A 315 13.26 -18.42 8.00
N LEU A 316 13.81 -17.66 8.95
CA LEU A 316 14.00 -18.08 10.33
C LEU A 316 12.67 -18.43 11.03
N ASP A 317 11.59 -17.71 10.72
CA ASP A 317 10.26 -18.01 11.24
C ASP A 317 9.69 -19.31 10.68
N GLU A 318 9.90 -19.63 9.40
CA GLU A 318 9.47 -20.92 8.82
C GLU A 318 10.20 -22.14 9.44
N LYS A 319 11.37 -21.91 10.05
CA LYS A 319 12.17 -22.95 10.72
C LYS A 319 11.75 -23.21 12.18
N LEU A 320 10.95 -22.33 12.77
CA LEU A 320 10.48 -22.44 14.16
C LEU A 320 9.21 -23.28 14.26
#